data_AF-A0A453HJ11-F1
#
_entry.id   AF-A0A453HJ11-F1
#
_cell.length_a   1.000
_cell.length_b   1.000
_cell.length_c   1.000
_cell.angle_alpha   90.00
_cell.angle_beta   90.00
_cell.angle_gamma   90.00
#
_symmetry.space_group_name_H-M   'P 1'
#
loop_
_entity.id
_entity.type
_entity.pdbx_description
1 polymer ?
#
loop_
_entity_poly.entity_id
_entity_poly.type
_entity_poly.pdbx_seq_one_letter_code
_entity_poly.pdbx_strand_id
1 'polypeptide(L)'
;VLEARAGFYEKPIATLDFASLYPSIMMAHNLCYCTLVPPEDVRKLNLPPESLYKTPSGEIFVKPELQKGILPEILEELLAARKRAKADLKEAKDPFERAVLDGRQLALKISANSVYGFTGATVGQLPCLEISSSVTSYGRQMIEHTKKLVEDKFTTLGGYEHNAEVIYGDTDSVMVQFGASTVEDAMKLGREAAEYISGTFIKPIKLEFEKVYFPYLLISKKRYAGLYWTNPEKFDKMDTKGIETVRRDNCLLVKNLVTECLHKILVDRDVPGAVQYVKNTISDLLMNRVDLSLLVITKVN
;
A
#
# COMPACT_ATOMS: atom_id res chain seq x y z
N VAL A 1 -8.67 5.84 -0.50
CA VAL A 1 -9.07 4.42 -0.63
C VAL A 1 -10.18 4.36 -1.65
N LEU A 2 -9.92 3.69 -2.77
CA LEU A 2 -10.93 3.48 -3.80
C LEU A 2 -12.07 2.59 -3.27
N GLU A 3 -13.18 2.58 -3.99
CA GLU A 3 -14.24 1.62 -3.72
C GLU A 3 -13.70 0.18 -3.85
N ALA A 4 -14.14 -0.70 -2.96
CA ALA A 4 -13.75 -2.10 -2.97
C ALA A 4 -14.87 -2.88 -3.67
N ARG A 5 -14.56 -3.49 -4.82
CA ARG A 5 -15.46 -4.45 -5.46
C ARG A 5 -15.35 -5.76 -4.68
N ALA A 6 -16.17 -5.91 -3.65
CA ALA A 6 -16.11 -7.08 -2.79
C ALA A 6 -16.44 -8.36 -3.57
N GLY A 7 -15.69 -9.42 -3.32
CA GLY A 7 -15.86 -10.66 -4.06
C GLY A 7 -14.73 -11.67 -3.87
N PHE A 8 -14.96 -12.85 -4.40
CA PHE A 8 -13.95 -13.90 -4.55
C PHE A 8 -13.47 -13.91 -6.01
N TYR A 9 -12.18 -13.67 -6.20
CA TYR A 9 -11.54 -13.54 -7.48
C TYR A 9 -10.69 -14.79 -7.75
N GLU A 10 -11.14 -15.55 -8.76
CA GLU A 10 -10.45 -16.75 -9.26
C GLU A 10 -9.47 -16.44 -10.39
N LYS A 11 -9.34 -15.19 -10.80
CA LYS A 11 -8.27 -14.76 -11.71
C LYS A 11 -7.17 -14.03 -10.93
N PRO A 12 -5.91 -14.11 -11.38
CA PRO A 12 -4.80 -13.34 -10.84
C PRO A 12 -5.08 -11.83 -10.75
N ILE A 13 -4.78 -11.26 -9.58
CA ILE A 13 -4.88 -9.82 -9.30
C ILE A 13 -3.48 -9.26 -9.08
N ALA A 14 -3.03 -8.37 -9.97
CA ALA A 14 -1.73 -7.71 -9.82
C ALA A 14 -1.84 -6.52 -8.85
N THR A 15 -0.86 -6.37 -7.96
CA THR A 15 -0.77 -5.22 -7.05
C THR A 15 0.36 -4.30 -7.52
N LEU A 16 0.03 -3.04 -7.78
CA LEU A 16 0.99 -1.98 -8.08
C LEU A 16 1.02 -1.01 -6.90
N ASP A 17 2.20 -0.66 -6.40
CA ASP A 17 2.41 0.14 -5.18
C ASP A 17 3.38 1.30 -5.42
N PHE A 18 3.09 2.48 -4.87
CA PHE A 18 3.98 3.63 -4.97
C PHE A 18 5.13 3.53 -3.98
N ALA A 19 6.36 3.56 -4.50
CA ALA A 19 7.55 3.51 -3.68
C ALA A 19 7.68 4.76 -2.79
N SER A 20 7.43 4.59 -1.49
CA SER A 20 7.50 5.67 -0.48
C SER A 20 6.62 6.87 -0.84
N LEU A 21 5.33 6.63 -1.12
CA LEU A 21 4.39 7.62 -1.67
C LEU A 21 4.51 9.02 -1.06
N TYR A 22 4.30 9.18 0.26
CA TYR A 22 4.26 10.50 0.90
C TYR A 22 5.62 11.23 0.86
N PRO A 23 6.75 10.59 1.25
CA PRO A 23 8.06 11.17 0.99
C PRO A 23 8.29 11.60 -0.46
N SER A 24 7.91 10.76 -1.43
CA SER A 24 8.10 11.04 -2.86
C SER A 24 7.28 12.24 -3.32
N ILE A 25 6.04 12.41 -2.84
CA ILE A 25 5.22 13.60 -3.11
C ILE A 25 5.87 14.86 -2.54
N MET A 26 6.33 14.81 -1.28
CA MET A 26 6.95 15.97 -0.63
C MET A 26 8.20 16.43 -1.38
N MET A 27 9.04 15.50 -1.84
CA MET A 27 10.22 15.81 -2.64
C MET A 27 9.86 16.30 -4.05
N ALA A 28 9.00 15.58 -4.78
CA ALA A 28 8.65 15.91 -6.17
C ALA A 28 8.02 17.30 -6.30
N HIS A 29 7.26 17.71 -5.28
CA HIS A 29 6.58 19.00 -5.25
C HIS A 29 7.26 20.02 -4.33
N ASN A 30 8.46 19.76 -3.79
CA ASN A 30 9.16 20.72 -2.92
C ASN A 30 8.33 21.23 -1.72
N LEU A 31 7.55 20.35 -1.09
CA LEU A 31 6.67 20.69 0.03
C LEU A 31 7.47 20.82 1.33
N CYS A 32 7.52 22.03 1.88
CA CYS A 32 8.28 22.35 3.09
C CYS A 32 7.68 23.57 3.81
N TYR A 33 7.97 23.71 5.11
CA TYR A 33 7.62 24.91 5.88
C TYR A 33 8.19 26.18 5.26
N CYS A 34 9.44 26.13 4.79
CA CYS A 34 10.11 27.29 4.23
C CYS A 34 9.75 27.57 2.76
N THR A 35 8.95 26.71 2.12
CA THR A 35 8.51 26.88 0.73
C THR A 35 7.01 27.19 0.62
N LEU A 36 6.25 27.09 1.71
CA LEU A 36 4.85 27.49 1.78
C LEU A 36 4.73 29.02 1.69
N VAL A 37 3.82 29.50 0.84
CA VAL A 37 3.53 30.93 0.69
C VAL A 37 2.11 31.20 1.16
N PRO A 38 1.94 31.85 2.33
CA PRO A 38 0.61 32.27 2.79
C PRO A 38 -0.07 33.18 1.76
N PRO A 39 -1.40 33.09 1.55
CA PRO A 39 -2.12 33.89 0.55
C PRO A 39 -1.89 35.41 0.68
N GLU A 40 -1.77 35.90 1.91
CA GLU A 40 -1.50 37.31 2.24
C GLU A 40 -0.11 37.78 1.79
N ASP A 41 0.84 36.87 1.63
CA ASP A 41 2.24 37.19 1.36
C ASP A 41 2.59 37.06 -0.13
N VAL A 42 1.77 36.35 -0.92
CA VAL A 42 1.94 36.24 -2.38
C VAL A 42 2.07 37.62 -3.04
N ARG A 43 1.21 38.58 -2.66
CA ARG A 43 1.24 39.95 -3.21
C ARG A 43 2.35 40.81 -2.62
N LYS A 44 2.75 40.57 -1.37
CA LYS A 44 3.76 41.37 -0.66
C LYS A 44 5.18 41.03 -1.10
N LEU A 45 5.46 39.74 -1.28
CA LEU A 45 6.79 39.25 -1.62
C LEU A 45 7.17 39.49 -3.08
N ASN A 46 6.21 39.94 -3.91
CA ASN A 46 6.39 40.21 -5.34
C ASN A 46 7.14 39.07 -6.06
N LEU A 47 6.79 37.82 -5.70
CA LEU A 47 7.44 36.64 -6.24
C LEU A 47 7.02 36.44 -7.70
N PRO A 48 7.94 36.00 -8.58
CA PRO A 48 7.60 35.72 -9.97
C PRO A 48 6.52 34.62 -10.06
N PRO A 49 5.39 34.84 -10.76
CA PRO A 49 4.30 33.87 -10.83
C PRO A 49 4.73 32.48 -11.32
N GLU A 50 5.74 32.42 -12.18
CA GLU A 50 6.33 31.18 -12.71
C GLU A 50 7.13 30.40 -11.66
N SER A 51 7.54 31.04 -10.56
CA SER A 51 8.25 30.40 -9.44
C SER A 51 7.28 29.84 -8.39
N LEU A 52 5.98 30.00 -8.59
CA LEU A 52 4.94 29.51 -7.70
C LEU A 52 4.13 28.40 -8.38
N TYR A 53 3.53 27.53 -7.59
CA TYR A 53 2.50 26.62 -8.06
C TYR A 53 1.46 26.39 -6.95
N LYS A 54 0.27 25.96 -7.37
CA LYS A 54 -0.86 25.69 -6.46
C LYS A 54 -1.08 24.18 -6.35
N THR A 55 -1.24 23.69 -5.14
CA THR A 55 -1.53 22.27 -4.89
C THR A 55 -3.00 21.95 -5.20
N PRO A 56 -3.36 20.66 -5.34
CA PRO A 56 -4.73 20.20 -5.44
C PRO A 56 -5.67 20.64 -4.31
N SER A 57 -5.15 20.84 -3.10
CA SER A 57 -5.94 21.34 -1.95
C SER A 57 -6.01 22.87 -1.90
N GLY A 58 -5.16 23.56 -2.67
CA GLY A 58 -5.28 24.98 -2.96
C GLY A 58 -4.20 25.86 -2.32
N GLU A 59 -3.28 25.27 -1.57
CA GLU A 59 -2.14 25.96 -0.97
C GLU A 59 -1.08 26.28 -2.04
N ILE A 60 -0.26 27.31 -1.78
CA ILE A 60 0.73 27.82 -2.72
C ILE A 60 2.12 27.55 -2.17
N PHE A 61 3.00 27.01 -3.02
CA PHE A 61 4.40 26.76 -2.67
C PHE A 61 5.33 27.31 -3.75
N VAL A 62 6.56 27.63 -3.34
CA VAL A 62 7.64 27.99 -4.28
C VAL A 62 8.24 26.75 -4.92
N LYS A 63 8.62 26.87 -6.19
CA LYS A 63 9.32 25.83 -6.93
C LYS A 63 10.79 25.72 -6.46
N PRO A 64 11.42 24.54 -6.61
CA PRO A 64 12.77 24.29 -6.11
C PRO A 64 13.85 25.17 -6.75
N GLU A 65 13.61 25.73 -7.94
CA GLU A 65 14.55 26.66 -8.60
C GLU A 65 14.73 27.96 -7.84
N LEU A 66 13.71 28.40 -7.10
CA LEU A 66 13.78 29.60 -6.26
C LEU A 66 14.35 29.25 -4.87
N GLN A 67 13.82 28.19 -4.25
CA GLN A 67 14.27 27.75 -2.94
C GLN A 67 13.99 26.26 -2.74
N LYS A 68 15.05 25.47 -2.50
CA LYS A 68 14.92 24.07 -2.11
C LYS A 68 14.44 23.97 -0.67
N GLY A 69 13.44 23.14 -0.43
CA GLY A 69 12.91 22.88 0.90
C GLY A 69 13.80 21.96 1.73
N ILE A 70 13.88 22.24 3.04
CA ILE A 70 14.61 21.43 4.02
C ILE A 70 13.99 20.03 4.19
N LEU A 71 12.66 19.92 4.20
CA LEU A 71 12.00 18.60 4.32
C LEU A 71 12.35 17.66 3.16
N PRO A 72 12.30 18.09 1.87
CA PRO A 72 12.86 17.32 0.76
C PRO A 72 14.29 16.81 0.99
N GLU A 73 15.21 17.66 1.50
CA GLU A 73 16.60 17.26 1.76
C GLU A 73 16.70 16.17 2.84
N ILE A 74 15.98 16.33 3.95
CA ILE A 74 15.89 15.31 5.02
C ILE A 74 15.37 13.97 4.46
N LEU A 75 14.35 14.02 3.60
CA LEU A 75 13.76 12.84 2.99
C LEU A 75 14.72 12.17 1.99
N GLU A 76 15.47 12.94 1.21
CA GLU A 76 16.52 12.43 0.32
C GLU A 76 17.56 11.62 1.12
N GLU A 77 18.02 12.14 2.25
CA GLU A 77 18.98 11.46 3.12
C GLU A 77 18.42 10.16 3.72
N LEU A 78 17.20 10.22 4.28
CA LEU A 78 16.55 9.05 4.88
C LEU A 78 16.30 7.95 3.85
N LEU A 79 15.86 8.31 2.64
CA LEU A 79 15.62 7.36 1.57
C LEU A 79 16.93 6.79 1.00
N ALA A 80 18.00 7.59 0.90
CA ALA A 80 19.32 7.11 0.52
C ALA A 80 19.87 6.12 1.55
N ALA A 81 19.73 6.41 2.85
CA ALA A 81 20.10 5.49 3.92
C ALA A 81 19.29 4.19 3.87
N ARG A 82 17.98 4.28 3.63
CA ARG A 82 17.11 3.10 3.48
C ARG A 82 17.49 2.27 2.27
N LYS A 83 17.85 2.91 1.15
CA LYS A 83 18.32 2.21 -0.06
C LYS A 83 19.57 1.40 0.21
N ARG A 84 20.55 1.94 0.97
CA ARG A 84 21.74 1.20 1.42
C ARG A 84 21.36 0.01 2.30
N ALA A 85 20.52 0.22 3.32
CA ALA A 85 20.08 -0.87 4.19
C ALA A 85 19.35 -2.01 3.43
N LYS A 86 18.56 -1.69 2.40
CA LYS A 86 17.94 -2.69 1.51
C LYS A 86 18.97 -3.43 0.64
N ALA A 87 20.05 -2.78 0.24
CA ALA A 87 21.14 -3.41 -0.50
C ALA A 87 21.86 -4.42 0.40
N ASP A 88 22.23 -4.02 1.62
CA ASP A 88 22.83 -4.90 2.64
C ASP A 88 21.94 -6.13 2.87
N LEU A 89 20.61 -5.93 3.05
CA LEU A 89 19.63 -7.01 3.24
C LEU A 89 19.58 -7.99 2.06
N LYS A 90 19.82 -7.53 0.83
CA LYS A 90 19.80 -8.39 -0.36
C LYS A 90 21.04 -9.30 -0.41
N GLU A 91 22.17 -8.84 0.11
CA GLU A 91 23.43 -9.57 0.14
C GLU A 91 23.53 -10.54 1.34
N ALA A 92 22.85 -10.23 2.45
CA ALA A 92 22.82 -11.06 3.64
C ALA A 92 22.21 -12.45 3.39
N LYS A 93 22.95 -13.49 3.80
CA LYS A 93 22.55 -14.90 3.64
C LYS A 93 22.00 -15.49 4.93
N ASP A 94 22.54 -15.08 6.07
CA ASP A 94 22.12 -15.61 7.37
C ASP A 94 20.69 -15.14 7.72
N PRO A 95 19.77 -16.05 8.09
CA PRO A 95 18.39 -15.67 8.39
C PRO A 95 18.25 -14.66 9.55
N PHE A 96 19.11 -14.74 10.56
CA PHE A 96 19.06 -13.84 11.71
C PHE A 96 19.55 -12.44 11.31
N GLU A 97 20.67 -12.35 10.60
CA GLU A 97 21.18 -11.10 10.04
C GLU A 97 20.15 -10.43 9.12
N ARG A 98 19.50 -11.20 8.25
CA ARG A 98 18.41 -10.70 7.38
C ARG A 98 17.26 -10.10 8.19
N ALA A 99 16.87 -10.73 9.30
CA ALA A 99 15.82 -10.20 10.16
C ALA A 99 16.21 -8.87 10.81
N VAL A 100 17.48 -8.73 11.25
CA VAL A 100 18.00 -7.48 11.82
C VAL A 100 18.04 -6.36 10.77
N LEU A 101 18.55 -6.66 9.57
CA LEU A 101 18.62 -5.70 8.46
C LEU A 101 17.23 -5.30 7.94
N ASP A 102 16.26 -6.21 7.95
CA ASP A 102 14.87 -5.88 7.65
C ASP A 102 14.29 -4.93 8.71
N GLY A 103 14.54 -5.20 10.00
CA GLY A 103 14.21 -4.27 11.08
C GLY A 103 14.81 -2.87 10.86
N ARG A 104 16.08 -2.78 10.46
CA ARG A 104 16.77 -1.51 10.15
C ARG A 104 16.11 -0.75 9.00
N GLN A 105 15.79 -1.41 7.87
CA GLN A 105 15.15 -0.71 6.75
C GLN A 105 13.71 -0.30 7.08
N LEU A 106 12.99 -1.09 7.88
CA LEU A 106 11.64 -0.75 8.38
C LEU A 106 11.68 0.48 9.28
N ALA A 107 12.65 0.58 10.20
CA ALA A 107 12.83 1.76 11.03
C ALA A 107 13.04 3.03 10.19
N LEU A 108 13.91 2.97 9.19
CA LEU A 108 14.13 4.08 8.26
C LEU A 108 12.88 4.44 7.45
N LYS A 109 12.08 3.43 7.03
CA LYS A 109 10.78 3.65 6.38
C LYS A 109 9.82 4.43 7.30
N ILE A 110 9.74 4.01 8.57
CA ILE A 110 8.88 4.65 9.57
C ILE A 110 9.34 6.09 9.77
N SER A 111 10.64 6.34 9.98
CA SER A 111 11.19 7.69 10.14
C SER A 111 10.84 8.61 8.96
N ALA A 112 10.98 8.14 7.71
CA ALA A 112 10.61 8.92 6.54
C ALA A 112 9.11 9.25 6.51
N ASN A 113 8.24 8.29 6.83
CA ASN A 113 6.80 8.53 6.92
C ASN A 113 6.42 9.44 8.10
N SER A 114 7.19 9.40 9.19
CA SER A 114 7.02 10.28 10.34
C SER A 114 7.33 11.74 10.04
N VAL A 115 8.16 12.06 9.03
CA VAL A 115 8.38 13.46 8.60
C VAL A 115 7.05 14.07 8.13
N TYR A 116 6.31 13.37 7.27
CA TYR A 116 4.95 13.76 6.90
C TYR A 116 4.01 13.80 8.12
N GLY A 117 4.05 12.77 8.97
CA GLY A 117 3.20 12.69 10.16
C GLY A 117 3.42 13.85 11.13
N PHE A 118 4.65 14.34 11.24
CA PHE A 118 5.02 15.47 12.07
C PHE A 118 4.36 16.77 11.60
N THR A 119 4.27 17.01 10.29
CA THR A 119 3.60 18.21 9.78
C THR A 119 2.09 18.17 10.06
N GLY A 120 1.47 16.99 10.10
CA GLY A 120 0.04 16.82 10.40
C GLY A 120 -0.31 16.71 11.88
N ALA A 121 0.67 16.63 12.79
CA ALA A 121 0.43 16.41 14.21
C ALA A 121 0.00 17.70 14.92
N THR A 122 -1.32 17.87 15.11
CA THR A 122 -1.89 19.05 15.80
C THR A 122 -1.47 19.14 17.27
N VAL A 123 -1.27 18.00 17.93
CA VAL A 123 -0.62 17.91 19.24
C VAL A 123 0.88 17.70 18.99
N GLY A 124 1.58 18.80 18.72
CA GLY A 124 3.00 18.79 18.35
C GLY A 124 3.61 20.18 18.46
N GLN A 125 4.91 20.29 18.17
CA GLN A 125 5.64 21.55 18.29
C GLN A 125 5.51 22.47 17.07
N LEU A 126 5.26 21.90 15.88
CA LEU A 126 5.22 22.65 14.62
C LEU A 126 4.22 22.07 13.61
N PRO A 127 2.91 22.05 13.92
CA PRO A 127 1.90 21.62 12.97
C PRO A 127 1.82 22.56 11.76
N CYS A 128 1.71 21.99 10.56
CA CYS A 128 1.39 22.68 9.32
C CYS A 128 0.48 21.79 8.49
N LEU A 129 -0.83 22.02 8.66
CA LEU A 129 -1.86 21.19 8.05
C LEU A 129 -1.87 21.34 6.53
N GLU A 130 -1.48 22.50 6.01
CA GLU A 130 -1.31 22.85 4.60
C GLU A 130 -0.40 21.89 3.84
N ILE A 131 0.70 21.46 4.48
CA ILE A 131 1.60 20.46 3.90
C ILE A 131 0.92 19.09 3.92
N SER A 132 0.34 18.70 5.06
CA SER A 132 -0.27 17.38 5.20
C SER A 132 -1.52 17.18 4.32
N SER A 133 -2.33 18.24 4.14
CA SER A 133 -3.50 18.28 3.27
C SER A 133 -3.05 18.14 1.82
N SER A 134 -2.04 18.91 1.40
CA SER A 134 -1.45 18.86 0.07
C SER A 134 -0.93 17.47 -0.28
N VAL A 135 -0.15 16.84 0.62
CA VAL A 135 0.36 15.48 0.41
C VAL A 135 -0.77 14.48 0.20
N THR A 136 -1.79 14.49 1.06
CA THR A 136 -2.92 13.55 0.92
C THR A 136 -3.76 13.84 -0.32
N SER A 137 -3.85 15.10 -0.74
CA SER A 137 -4.60 15.51 -1.94
C SER A 137 -3.91 15.03 -3.22
N TYR A 138 -2.58 15.21 -3.31
CA TYR A 138 -1.77 14.61 -4.37
C TYR A 138 -1.91 13.08 -4.38
N GLY A 139 -1.81 12.41 -3.23
CA GLY A 139 -1.98 10.96 -3.15
C GLY A 139 -3.33 10.47 -3.71
N ARG A 140 -4.43 11.17 -3.39
CA ARG A 140 -5.76 10.86 -3.95
C ARG A 140 -5.80 11.05 -5.47
N GLN A 141 -5.28 12.15 -5.99
CA GLN A 141 -5.24 12.39 -7.43
C GLN A 141 -4.37 11.36 -8.17
N MET A 142 -3.23 10.99 -7.60
CA MET A 142 -2.32 10.00 -8.19
C MET A 142 -2.97 8.62 -8.30
N ILE A 143 -3.71 8.17 -7.29
CA ILE A 143 -4.45 6.90 -7.36
C ILE A 143 -5.53 6.94 -8.43
N GLU A 144 -6.31 8.03 -8.49
CA GLU A 144 -7.38 8.15 -9.50
C GLU A 144 -6.79 8.23 -10.92
N HIS A 145 -5.69 8.95 -11.09
CA HIS A 145 -4.95 9.02 -12.34
C HIS A 145 -4.40 7.65 -12.75
N THR A 146 -3.82 6.91 -11.81
CA THR A 146 -3.31 5.54 -12.01
C THR A 146 -4.44 4.62 -12.46
N LYS A 147 -5.58 4.65 -11.77
CA LYS A 147 -6.76 3.87 -12.13
C LYS A 147 -7.18 4.16 -13.57
N LYS A 148 -7.35 5.43 -13.90
CA LYS A 148 -7.76 5.84 -15.25
C LYS A 148 -6.78 5.35 -16.31
N LEU A 149 -5.47 5.52 -16.10
CA LEU A 149 -4.46 5.08 -17.06
C LEU A 149 -4.45 3.56 -17.26
N VAL A 150 -4.67 2.79 -16.20
CA VAL A 150 -4.81 1.33 -16.31
C VAL A 150 -6.03 0.97 -17.16
N GLU A 151 -7.20 1.53 -16.81
CA GLU A 151 -8.48 1.20 -17.46
C GLU A 151 -8.56 1.73 -18.91
N ASP A 152 -7.86 2.82 -19.24
CA ASP A 152 -7.82 3.36 -20.60
C ASP A 152 -6.82 2.61 -21.51
N LYS A 153 -5.63 2.26 -21.00
CA LYS A 153 -4.56 1.65 -21.82
C LYS A 153 -4.77 0.16 -22.05
N PHE A 154 -5.08 -0.59 -20.99
CA PHE A 154 -5.09 -2.04 -21.02
C PHE A 154 -6.47 -2.56 -21.41
N THR A 155 -6.85 -2.30 -22.67
CA THR A 155 -8.17 -2.64 -23.22
C THR A 155 -8.07 -3.52 -24.45
N THR A 156 -9.16 -4.18 -24.82
CA THR A 156 -9.25 -4.97 -26.05
C THR A 156 -9.05 -4.13 -27.30
N LEU A 157 -9.49 -2.87 -27.28
CA LEU A 157 -9.21 -1.90 -28.35
C LEU A 157 -7.71 -1.54 -28.41
N GLY A 158 -7.03 -1.56 -27.28
CA GLY A 158 -5.58 -1.39 -27.16
C GLY A 158 -4.75 -2.63 -27.52
N GLY A 159 -5.39 -3.71 -27.99
CA GLY A 159 -4.72 -4.94 -28.41
C GLY A 159 -4.47 -5.97 -27.30
N TYR A 160 -5.03 -5.76 -26.10
CA TYR A 160 -4.96 -6.73 -25.00
C TYR A 160 -6.10 -7.76 -25.09
N GLU A 161 -5.92 -8.93 -24.48
CA GLU A 161 -6.94 -10.00 -24.50
C GLU A 161 -8.23 -9.60 -23.76
N HIS A 162 -8.10 -8.77 -22.73
CA HIS A 162 -9.20 -8.36 -21.86
C HIS A 162 -9.08 -6.87 -21.50
N ASN A 163 -10.19 -6.29 -21.04
CA ASN A 163 -10.19 -4.98 -20.41
C ASN A 163 -9.75 -5.11 -18.96
N ALA A 164 -8.68 -4.39 -18.60
CA ALA A 164 -8.22 -4.31 -17.23
C ALA A 164 -9.19 -3.50 -16.37
N GLU A 165 -9.31 -3.90 -15.11
CA GLU A 165 -10.19 -3.23 -14.15
C GLU A 165 -9.48 -3.05 -12.81
N VAL A 166 -9.60 -1.87 -12.20
CA VAL A 166 -9.12 -1.65 -10.84
C VAL A 166 -10.21 -2.05 -9.85
N ILE A 167 -10.00 -3.17 -9.16
CA ILE A 167 -10.99 -3.75 -8.25
C ILE A 167 -10.90 -3.16 -6.84
N TYR A 168 -9.72 -2.63 -6.48
CA TYR A 168 -9.48 -2.01 -5.18
C TYR A 168 -8.24 -1.10 -5.23
N GLY A 169 -8.15 -0.16 -4.29
CA GLY A 169 -6.94 0.62 -4.05
C GLY A 169 -6.90 1.15 -2.63
N ASP A 170 -5.78 0.94 -1.95
CA ASP A 170 -5.55 1.39 -0.58
C ASP A 170 -4.32 2.28 -0.51
N THR A 171 -4.55 3.57 -0.23
CA THR A 171 -3.56 4.62 0.10
C THR A 171 -2.46 4.86 -0.94
N ASP A 172 -1.63 3.88 -1.21
CA ASP A 172 -0.46 3.88 -2.10
C ASP A 172 -0.47 2.72 -3.11
N SER A 173 -1.43 1.81 -3.02
CA SER A 173 -1.54 0.65 -3.91
C SER A 173 -2.84 0.62 -4.71
N VAL A 174 -2.77 0.06 -5.91
CA VAL A 174 -3.91 -0.33 -6.75
C VAL A 174 -3.85 -1.81 -7.08
N MET A 175 -5.00 -2.47 -7.02
CA MET A 175 -5.18 -3.88 -7.32
C MET A 175 -5.94 -4.01 -8.63
N VAL A 176 -5.25 -4.57 -9.63
CA VAL A 176 -5.68 -4.59 -11.02
C VAL A 176 -5.99 -6.03 -11.43
N GLN A 177 -7.19 -6.23 -11.94
CA GLN A 177 -7.56 -7.45 -12.65
C GLN A 177 -7.34 -7.23 -14.14
N PHE A 178 -6.24 -7.75 -14.67
CA PHE A 178 -5.96 -7.69 -16.12
C PHE A 178 -6.73 -8.73 -16.94
N GLY A 179 -7.44 -9.65 -16.28
CA GLY A 179 -8.12 -10.77 -16.93
C GLY A 179 -7.21 -11.95 -17.31
N ALA A 180 -5.90 -11.83 -17.10
CA ALA A 180 -4.90 -12.87 -17.37
C ALA A 180 -5.28 -14.23 -16.78
N SER A 181 -4.95 -15.30 -17.50
CA SER A 181 -5.23 -16.69 -17.11
C SER A 181 -4.16 -17.29 -16.19
N THR A 182 -2.93 -16.76 -16.23
CA THR A 182 -1.80 -17.26 -15.45
C THR A 182 -1.20 -16.18 -14.54
N VAL A 183 -0.54 -16.60 -13.46
CA VAL A 183 0.20 -15.70 -12.57
C VAL A 183 1.33 -15.00 -13.33
N GLU A 184 2.03 -15.73 -14.22
CA GLU A 184 3.14 -15.19 -14.98
C GLU A 184 2.72 -14.03 -15.90
N ASP A 185 1.61 -14.20 -16.62
CA ASP A 185 1.10 -13.16 -17.52
C ASP A 185 0.60 -11.94 -16.74
N ALA A 186 -0.05 -12.16 -15.59
CA ALA A 186 -0.43 -11.07 -14.70
C ALA A 186 0.78 -10.31 -14.15
N MET A 187 1.89 -11.00 -13.85
CA MET A 187 3.15 -10.37 -13.45
C MET A 187 3.76 -9.54 -14.60
N LYS A 188 3.74 -10.05 -15.84
CA LYS A 188 4.23 -9.32 -17.02
C LYS A 188 3.43 -8.03 -17.24
N LEU A 189 2.10 -8.12 -17.27
CA LEU A 189 1.20 -6.97 -17.42
C LEU A 189 1.35 -5.98 -16.26
N GLY A 190 1.48 -6.48 -15.02
CA GLY A 190 1.72 -5.63 -13.86
C GLY A 190 3.01 -4.83 -13.95
N ARG A 191 4.12 -5.44 -14.41
CA ARG A 191 5.39 -4.74 -14.64
C ARG A 191 5.30 -3.71 -15.77
N GLU A 192 4.63 -4.06 -16.87
CA GLU A 192 4.39 -3.12 -17.97
C GLU A 192 3.58 -1.91 -17.51
N ALA A 193 2.49 -2.13 -16.78
CA ALA A 193 1.65 -1.07 -16.23
C ALA A 193 2.42 -0.17 -15.27
N ALA A 194 3.20 -0.76 -14.36
CA ALA A 194 4.02 -0.01 -13.42
C ALA A 194 5.03 0.91 -14.12
N GLU A 195 5.73 0.41 -15.16
CA GLU A 195 6.71 1.20 -15.91
C GLU A 195 6.02 2.32 -16.71
N TYR A 196 4.96 2.00 -17.44
CA TYR A 196 4.21 2.98 -18.23
C TYR A 196 3.66 4.12 -17.37
N ILE A 197 3.02 3.78 -16.26
CA ILE A 197 2.38 4.76 -15.37
C ILE A 197 3.43 5.57 -14.61
N SER A 198 4.56 4.96 -14.22
CA SER A 198 5.67 5.71 -13.62
C SER A 198 6.17 6.83 -14.52
N GLY A 199 6.14 6.63 -15.85
CA GLY A 199 6.54 7.64 -16.83
C GLY A 199 5.64 8.89 -16.88
N THR A 200 4.44 8.86 -16.29
CA THR A 200 3.52 10.01 -16.27
C THR A 200 3.67 10.90 -15.04
N PHE A 201 4.44 10.47 -14.04
CA PHE A 201 4.66 11.20 -12.81
C PHE A 201 6.00 11.94 -12.78
N ILE A 202 6.05 13.01 -11.99
CA ILE A 202 7.28 13.77 -11.74
C ILE A 202 8.21 12.93 -10.87
N LYS A 203 9.49 12.85 -11.23
CA LYS A 203 10.51 12.18 -10.40
C LYS A 203 10.58 12.84 -9.01
N PRO A 204 10.77 12.07 -7.92
CA PRO A 204 11.12 10.66 -7.85
C PRO A 204 9.92 9.71 -7.69
N ILE A 205 8.69 10.14 -7.97
CA ILE A 205 7.50 9.29 -7.86
C ILE A 205 7.63 8.13 -8.83
N LYS A 206 7.46 6.91 -8.31
CA LYS A 206 7.53 5.68 -9.08
C LYS A 206 6.52 4.67 -8.56
N LEU A 207 5.78 4.07 -9.48
CA LEU A 207 4.91 2.93 -9.23
C LEU A 207 5.69 1.64 -9.52
N GLU A 208 5.58 0.66 -8.63
CA GLU A 208 6.29 -0.61 -8.77
C GLU A 208 5.30 -1.77 -8.75
N PHE A 209 5.54 -2.78 -9.58
CA PHE A 209 4.88 -4.05 -9.42
C PHE A 209 5.40 -4.73 -8.16
N GLU A 210 4.51 -5.09 -7.24
CA GLU A 210 4.89 -5.72 -5.98
C GLU A 210 4.67 -7.24 -6.02
N LYS A 211 3.49 -7.68 -6.45
CA LYS A 211 3.01 -9.06 -6.28
C LYS A 211 1.75 -9.35 -7.09
N VAL A 212 1.40 -10.63 -7.18
CA VAL A 212 0.09 -11.11 -7.63
C VAL A 212 -0.62 -11.83 -6.49
N TYR A 213 -1.94 -11.65 -6.36
CA TYR A 213 -2.80 -12.52 -5.57
C TYR A 213 -3.53 -13.52 -6.47
N PHE A 214 -3.47 -14.80 -6.13
CA PHE A 214 -4.22 -15.84 -6.83
C PHE A 214 -4.41 -17.12 -5.97
N PRO A 215 -5.62 -17.43 -5.49
CA PRO A 215 -6.86 -16.64 -5.58
C PRO A 215 -6.81 -15.42 -4.65
N TYR A 216 -7.81 -14.54 -4.80
CA TYR A 216 -7.96 -13.33 -3.99
C TYR A 216 -9.38 -13.18 -3.42
N LEU A 217 -9.51 -12.92 -2.13
CA LEU A 217 -10.75 -12.70 -1.41
C LEU A 217 -10.78 -11.27 -0.86
N LEU A 218 -11.60 -10.42 -1.45
CA LEU A 218 -11.82 -9.04 -1.00
C LEU A 218 -13.15 -8.95 -0.27
N ILE A 219 -13.10 -8.75 1.05
CA ILE A 219 -14.30 -8.68 1.91
C ILE A 219 -14.80 -7.24 1.98
N SER A 220 -13.91 -6.31 2.32
CA SER A 220 -14.20 -4.88 2.39
C SER A 220 -12.92 -4.06 2.42
N LYS A 221 -13.03 -2.73 2.52
CA LYS A 221 -11.87 -1.84 2.63
C LYS A 221 -10.97 -2.28 3.79
N LYS A 222 -9.68 -2.46 3.52
CA LYS A 222 -8.64 -2.94 4.45
C LYS A 222 -8.87 -4.36 5.01
N ARG A 223 -9.81 -5.13 4.45
CA ARG A 223 -10.14 -6.50 4.88
C ARG A 223 -10.13 -7.45 3.70
N TYR A 224 -9.04 -8.19 3.53
CA TYR A 224 -8.85 -9.11 2.41
C TYR A 224 -7.84 -10.22 2.74
N ALA A 225 -7.88 -11.29 1.95
CA ALA A 225 -6.94 -12.39 2.00
C ALA A 225 -6.61 -12.89 0.59
N GLY A 226 -5.45 -13.49 0.41
CA GLY A 226 -5.09 -14.10 -0.86
C GLY A 226 -3.78 -14.87 -0.76
N LEU A 227 -3.54 -15.78 -1.71
CA LEU A 227 -2.22 -16.38 -1.83
C LEU A 227 -1.29 -15.38 -2.52
N TYR A 228 -0.15 -15.11 -1.89
CA TYR A 228 0.80 -14.07 -2.24
C TYR A 228 1.88 -14.66 -3.16
N TRP A 229 2.02 -14.13 -4.37
CA TRP A 229 2.98 -14.60 -5.37
C TRP A 229 3.97 -13.50 -5.76
N THR A 230 5.26 -13.75 -5.55
CA THR A 230 6.36 -12.93 -6.10
C THR A 230 7.07 -13.57 -7.28
N ASN A 231 6.86 -14.88 -7.47
CA ASN A 231 7.31 -15.67 -8.60
C ASN A 231 6.11 -16.49 -9.14
N PRO A 232 6.14 -16.92 -10.41
CA PRO A 232 5.01 -17.61 -11.04
C PRO A 232 4.88 -19.09 -10.65
N GLU A 233 5.90 -19.70 -10.04
CA GLU A 233 5.97 -21.15 -9.82
C GLU A 233 5.28 -21.56 -8.52
N LYS A 234 5.48 -20.80 -7.44
CA LYS A 234 4.94 -21.13 -6.11
C LYS A 234 4.58 -19.87 -5.34
N PHE A 235 3.42 -19.90 -4.68
CA PHE A 235 3.03 -18.86 -3.73
C PHE A 235 3.96 -18.86 -2.51
N ASP A 236 4.25 -17.67 -2.00
CA ASP A 236 5.14 -17.47 -0.87
C ASP A 236 4.43 -17.75 0.46
N LYS A 237 3.20 -17.25 0.59
CA LYS A 237 2.36 -17.37 1.79
C LYS A 237 0.91 -17.03 1.53
N MET A 238 0.03 -17.37 2.47
CA MET A 238 -1.30 -16.77 2.57
C MET A 238 -1.18 -15.41 3.27
N ASP A 239 -1.49 -14.32 2.57
CA ASP A 239 -1.51 -12.98 3.16
C ASP A 239 -2.93 -12.63 3.60
N THR A 240 -3.03 -11.99 4.76
CA THR A 240 -4.30 -11.62 5.39
C THR A 240 -4.18 -10.22 5.97
N LYS A 241 -5.05 -9.30 5.54
CA LYS A 241 -5.06 -7.91 6.01
C LYS A 241 -6.37 -7.59 6.69
N GLY A 242 -6.29 -7.04 7.91
CA GLY A 242 -7.42 -6.52 8.68
C GLY A 242 -8.50 -7.53 9.09
N ILE A 243 -8.32 -8.81 8.78
CA ILE A 243 -9.20 -9.89 9.23
C ILE A 243 -8.76 -10.43 10.60
N GLU A 244 -9.63 -11.23 11.20
CA GLU A 244 -9.54 -11.76 12.55
C GLU A 244 -8.22 -12.50 12.83
N THR A 245 -7.60 -13.10 11.81
CA THR A 245 -6.34 -13.87 11.95
C THR A 245 -5.15 -13.03 12.42
N VAL A 246 -5.13 -11.73 12.12
CA VAL A 246 -4.02 -10.82 12.43
C VAL A 246 -4.36 -9.83 13.55
N ARG A 247 -5.62 -9.79 13.99
CA ARG A 247 -6.05 -8.91 15.08
C ARG A 247 -5.80 -9.58 16.43
N ARG A 248 -5.42 -8.79 17.43
CA ARG A 248 -5.06 -9.25 18.78
C ARG A 248 -6.22 -9.19 19.79
N ASP A 249 -7.34 -8.57 19.39
CA ASP A 249 -8.53 -8.36 20.23
C ASP A 249 -9.53 -9.53 20.18
N ASN A 250 -9.20 -10.61 19.46
CA ASN A 250 -10.01 -11.83 19.36
C ASN A 250 -9.37 -12.98 20.13
N CYS A 251 -10.19 -13.95 20.54
CA CYS A 251 -9.68 -15.19 21.13
C CYS A 251 -8.98 -16.07 20.09
N LEU A 252 -8.10 -16.95 20.58
CA LEU A 252 -7.29 -17.83 19.73
C LEU A 252 -8.17 -18.82 18.94
N LEU A 253 -9.32 -19.24 19.49
CA LEU A 253 -10.29 -20.09 18.79
C LEU A 253 -10.72 -19.47 17.46
N VAL A 254 -11.13 -18.19 17.46
CA VAL A 254 -11.58 -17.49 16.25
C VAL A 254 -10.43 -17.34 15.26
N LYS A 255 -9.24 -17.00 15.74
CA LYS A 255 -8.04 -16.87 14.90
C LYS A 255 -7.68 -18.19 14.20
N ASN A 256 -7.70 -19.30 14.92
CA ASN A 256 -7.42 -20.63 14.37
C ASN A 256 -8.52 -21.04 13.39
N LEU A 257 -9.79 -20.85 13.77
CA LEU A 257 -10.94 -21.17 12.94
C LEU A 257 -10.87 -20.47 11.58
N VAL A 258 -10.66 -19.15 11.57
CA VAL A 258 -10.61 -18.37 10.33
C VAL A 258 -9.36 -18.72 9.51
N THR A 259 -8.20 -18.95 10.15
CA THR A 259 -6.98 -19.38 9.45
C THR A 259 -7.19 -20.68 8.70
N GLU A 260 -7.76 -21.69 9.37
CA GLU A 260 -8.03 -22.99 8.77
C GLU A 260 -9.10 -22.93 7.68
N CYS A 261 -10.16 -22.12 7.87
CA CYS A 261 -11.15 -21.90 6.82
C CYS A 261 -10.51 -21.28 5.57
N LEU A 262 -9.65 -20.28 5.74
CA LEU A 262 -8.95 -19.66 4.61
C LEU A 262 -7.98 -20.62 3.95
N HIS A 263 -7.27 -21.46 4.70
CA HIS A 263 -6.42 -22.50 4.13
C HIS A 263 -7.25 -23.44 3.24
N LYS A 264 -8.36 -23.97 3.77
CA LYS A 264 -9.25 -24.87 3.03
C LYS A 264 -9.83 -24.23 1.78
N ILE A 265 -10.21 -22.95 1.85
CA ILE A 265 -10.82 -22.24 0.72
C ILE A 265 -9.78 -21.82 -0.33
N LEU A 266 -8.64 -21.25 0.09
CA LEU A 266 -7.67 -20.63 -0.82
C LEU A 266 -6.61 -21.61 -1.33
N VAL A 267 -6.17 -22.55 -0.48
CA VAL A 267 -5.13 -23.54 -0.79
C VAL A 267 -5.79 -24.83 -1.27
N ASP A 268 -6.61 -25.45 -0.44
CA ASP A 268 -7.16 -26.79 -0.71
C ASP A 268 -8.32 -26.76 -1.73
N ARG A 269 -8.91 -25.57 -1.96
CA ARG A 269 -10.11 -25.35 -2.78
C ARG A 269 -11.31 -26.21 -2.34
N ASP A 270 -11.40 -26.48 -1.04
CA ASP A 270 -12.41 -27.35 -0.42
C ASP A 270 -13.35 -26.55 0.49
N VAL A 271 -14.32 -25.88 -0.14
CA VAL A 271 -15.38 -25.16 0.58
C VAL A 271 -16.24 -26.11 1.44
N PRO A 272 -16.67 -27.30 0.97
CA PRO A 272 -17.39 -28.26 1.81
C PRO A 272 -16.61 -28.66 3.07
N GLY A 273 -15.31 -28.92 2.96
CA GLY A 273 -14.44 -29.21 4.09
C GLY A 273 -14.32 -28.04 5.06
N ALA A 274 -14.24 -26.80 4.56
CA ALA A 274 -14.29 -25.61 5.41
C ALA A 274 -15.61 -25.53 6.19
N VAL A 275 -16.75 -25.78 5.54
CA VAL A 275 -18.07 -25.80 6.19
C VAL A 275 -18.14 -26.88 7.26
N GLN A 276 -17.62 -28.09 6.98
CA GLN A 276 -17.61 -29.17 7.96
C GLN A 276 -16.72 -28.85 9.16
N TYR A 277 -15.57 -28.23 8.92
CA TYR A 277 -14.66 -27.80 9.98
C TYR A 277 -15.31 -26.75 10.91
N VAL A 278 -16.04 -25.79 10.35
CA VAL A 278 -16.82 -24.82 11.14
C VAL A 278 -17.89 -25.52 11.97
N LYS A 279 -18.67 -26.44 11.37
CA LYS A 279 -19.72 -27.18 12.09
C LYS A 279 -19.16 -28.00 13.26
N ASN A 280 -18.04 -28.68 13.06
CA ASN A 280 -17.37 -29.44 14.11
C ASN A 280 -16.88 -28.52 15.23
N THR A 281 -16.26 -27.39 14.89
CA THR A 281 -15.79 -26.41 15.88
C THR A 281 -16.94 -25.85 16.72
N ILE A 282 -18.09 -25.55 16.10
CA ILE A 282 -19.31 -25.11 16.81
C ILE A 282 -19.83 -26.23 17.72
N SER A 283 -19.86 -27.47 17.24
CA SER A 283 -20.29 -28.62 18.03
C SER A 283 -19.41 -28.81 19.27
N ASP A 284 -18.08 -28.78 19.10
CA ASP A 284 -17.14 -28.95 20.21
C ASP A 284 -17.26 -27.80 21.23
N LEU A 285 -17.49 -26.56 20.77
CA LEU A 285 -17.74 -25.43 21.65
C LEU A 285 -19.02 -25.64 22.49
N LEU A 286 -20.13 -26.04 21.86
CA LEU A 286 -21.41 -26.27 22.54
C LEU A 286 -21.39 -27.49 23.47
N MET A 287 -20.51 -28.46 23.20
CA MET A 287 -20.31 -29.65 24.03
C MET A 287 -19.26 -29.45 25.14
N ASN A 288 -18.76 -28.23 25.36
CA ASN A 288 -17.70 -27.92 26.32
C ASN A 288 -16.40 -28.73 26.09
N ARG A 289 -16.07 -29.01 24.82
CA ARG A 289 -14.86 -29.75 24.41
C ARG A 289 -13.73 -28.84 23.92
N VAL A 290 -13.86 -27.52 24.11
CA VAL A 290 -12.85 -26.52 23.74
C VAL A 290 -12.04 -26.14 24.97
N ASP A 291 -10.71 -26.17 24.84
CA ASP A 291 -9.80 -25.75 25.91
C ASP A 291 -9.97 -24.25 26.23
N LEU A 292 -9.99 -23.91 27.53
CA LEU A 292 -10.22 -22.54 27.99
C LEU A 292 -9.13 -21.56 27.50
N SER A 293 -7.91 -22.00 27.26
CA SER A 293 -6.84 -21.15 26.71
C SER A 293 -7.19 -20.59 25.33
N LEU A 294 -8.02 -21.30 24.55
CA LEU A 294 -8.47 -20.85 23.24
C LEU A 294 -9.52 -19.72 23.33
N LEU A 295 -10.14 -19.54 24.49
CA LEU A 295 -11.20 -18.57 24.74
C LEU A 295 -10.69 -17.28 25.41
N VAL A 296 -9.41 -17.23 25.79
CA VAL A 296 -8.80 -16.05 26.40
C VAL A 296 -8.78 -14.88 25.40
N ILE A 297 -9.24 -13.72 25.85
CA ILE A 297 -9.19 -12.46 25.10
C ILE A 297 -8.28 -11.49 25.85
N THR A 298 -7.34 -10.89 25.14
CA THR A 298 -6.48 -9.83 25.68
C THR A 298 -6.80 -8.52 24.97
N LYS A 299 -7.02 -7.44 25.73
CA LYS A 299 -7.12 -6.08 25.20
C LYS A 299 -5.95 -5.27 25.72
N VAL A 300 -5.26 -4.59 24.81
CA VAL A 300 -4.28 -3.57 25.16
C VAL A 300 -5.07 -2.28 25.34
N ASN A 301 -5.12 -1.77 26.57
CA ASN A 301 -5.69 -0.45 26.88
C ASN A 301 -4.78 0.66 26.35
#